data_AF-A0A925DDZ4-F1
#
_entry.id   AF-A0A925DDZ4-F1
#
_cell.length_a   1.000
_cell.length_b   1.000
_cell.length_c   1.000
_cell.angle_alpha   90.00
_cell.angle_beta   90.00
_cell.angle_gamma   90.00
#
_symmetry.space_group_name_H-M   'P 1'
#
loop_
_entity.id
_entity.type
_entity.pdbx_description
1 polymer ?
#
loop_
_entity_poly.entity_id
_entity_poly.type
_entity_poly.pdbx_seq_one_letter_code
_entity_poly.pdbx_strand_id
1 'polypeptide(L)'
;MYTSGQTALQSTAWIQKNTSDCPSFKVVIRRTFSKTAYQAFAMPRGLLFLERRNILESTGDGPSKAVVAGAVLGGAVGALIGAAIANGASSSADREENLDIYSEQALIDLARSRKKSFVAKLDEIISLSIDAPGSFGRMFADSTLAGWLTLSDRTLGKITLEIHEQPALAVAVETLPRRLGERVHINVEFDQQAMRFVPKFTSRA
;
A
#
# COMPACT_ATOMS: atom_id res chain seq x y z
N MET A 1 26.16 -13.62 -3.39
CA MET A 1 26.53 -12.29 -3.92
C MET A 1 25.50 -11.93 -4.97
N TYR A 2 24.52 -11.10 -4.63
CA TYR A 2 23.51 -10.66 -5.60
C TYR A 2 24.09 -9.49 -6.40
N THR A 3 24.15 -9.66 -7.70
CA THR A 3 24.74 -8.76 -8.67
C THR A 3 23.97 -7.44 -8.69
N SER A 4 24.66 -6.32 -8.46
CA SER A 4 24.09 -4.96 -8.41
C SER A 4 23.27 -4.59 -9.66
N GLY A 5 23.49 -5.27 -10.79
CA GLY A 5 22.69 -5.13 -12.01
C GLY A 5 21.29 -5.72 -11.93
N GLN A 6 21.04 -6.77 -11.13
CA GLN A 6 19.70 -7.35 -10.98
C GLN A 6 18.78 -6.47 -10.12
N THR A 7 19.32 -5.83 -9.09
CA THR A 7 18.55 -4.91 -8.24
C THR A 7 18.12 -3.65 -9.00
N ALA A 8 19.01 -3.13 -9.87
CA ALA A 8 18.71 -1.98 -10.72
C ALA A 8 17.65 -2.28 -11.81
N LEU A 9 17.66 -3.51 -12.35
CA LEU A 9 16.64 -3.98 -13.31
C LEU A 9 15.28 -4.20 -12.63
N GLN A 10 15.26 -4.71 -11.39
CA GLN A 10 14.04 -4.82 -10.61
C GLN A 10 13.46 -3.45 -10.24
N SER A 11 14.31 -2.48 -9.86
CA SER A 11 13.83 -1.13 -9.56
C SER A 11 13.27 -0.42 -10.79
N THR A 12 13.90 -0.57 -11.96
CA THR A 12 13.40 0.06 -13.21
C THR A 12 12.14 -0.60 -13.74
N ALA A 13 12.04 -1.93 -13.72
CA ALA A 13 10.81 -2.63 -14.10
C ALA A 13 9.64 -2.29 -13.15
N TRP A 14 9.93 -2.05 -11.87
CA TRP A 14 8.94 -1.68 -10.88
C TRP A 14 8.51 -0.22 -10.98
N ILE A 15 9.43 0.70 -11.28
CA ILE A 15 9.10 2.11 -11.62
C ILE A 15 8.26 2.15 -12.91
N GLN A 16 8.63 1.38 -13.93
CA GLN A 16 7.87 1.30 -15.18
C GLN A 16 6.47 0.72 -14.97
N LYS A 17 6.31 -0.30 -14.12
CA LYS A 17 5.00 -0.85 -13.72
C LYS A 17 4.12 0.18 -12.99
N ASN A 18 4.75 1.16 -12.31
CA ASN A 18 4.07 2.27 -11.63
C ASN A 18 3.96 3.55 -12.46
N THR A 19 4.25 3.49 -13.77
CA THR A 19 3.90 4.55 -14.74
C THR A 19 2.42 4.51 -15.12
N SER A 20 1.59 3.81 -14.35
CA SER A 20 0.14 3.92 -14.44
C SER A 20 -0.30 5.29 -13.91
N ASP A 21 -1.49 5.75 -14.32
CA ASP A 21 -2.09 6.95 -13.75
C ASP A 21 -2.40 6.84 -12.25
N CYS A 22 -2.25 5.64 -11.67
CA CYS A 22 -2.60 5.31 -10.31
C CYS A 22 -1.53 4.38 -9.68
N PRO A 23 -0.35 4.92 -9.31
CA PRO A 23 0.68 4.12 -8.65
C PRO A 23 0.19 3.64 -7.28
N SER A 24 0.69 2.47 -6.86
CA SER A 24 0.21 1.82 -5.65
C SER A 24 1.35 1.24 -4.80
N PHE A 25 1.11 1.15 -3.49
CA PHE A 25 2.06 0.55 -2.55
C PHE A 25 1.35 -0.03 -1.33
N LYS A 26 1.97 -1.02 -0.70
CA LYS A 26 1.41 -1.70 0.48
C LYS A 26 1.68 -0.90 1.75
N VAL A 27 0.67 -0.80 2.60
CA VAL A 27 0.75 -0.14 3.91
C VAL A 27 -0.02 -0.92 4.97
N VAL A 28 0.32 -0.77 6.24
CA VAL A 28 -0.37 -1.41 7.36
C VAL A 28 -0.79 -0.36 8.38
N ILE A 29 -2.08 -0.30 8.75
CA ILE A 29 -2.50 0.55 9.88
C ILE A 29 -2.09 -0.16 11.17
N ARG A 30 -1.30 0.52 12.00
CA ARG A 30 -1.00 0.07 13.36
C ARG A 30 -2.05 0.61 14.34
N ARG A 31 -3.00 -0.25 14.71
CA ARG A 31 -3.87 -0.03 15.89
C ARG A 31 -3.47 -1.00 16.99
N THR A 32 -3.61 -0.58 18.24
CA THR A 32 -3.21 -1.32 19.46
C THR A 32 -3.66 -2.80 19.48
N PHE A 33 -4.75 -3.14 18.79
CA PHE A 33 -5.32 -4.50 18.78
C PHE A 33 -5.61 -5.05 17.37
N SER A 34 -5.14 -4.40 16.30
CA SER A 34 -5.33 -4.92 14.93
C SER A 34 -4.26 -4.39 13.98
N LYS A 35 -3.63 -5.29 13.23
CA LYS A 35 -2.88 -4.96 12.02
C LYS A 35 -3.82 -5.18 10.83
N THR A 36 -4.18 -4.12 10.11
CA THR A 36 -4.94 -4.25 8.85
C THR A 36 -4.05 -3.75 7.73
N ALA A 37 -3.80 -4.62 6.76
CA ALA A 37 -3.04 -4.29 5.57
C ALA A 37 -3.94 -3.64 4.51
N TYR A 38 -3.39 -2.66 3.81
CA TYR A 38 -4.05 -1.94 2.74
C TYR A 38 -3.13 -1.89 1.53
N GLN A 39 -3.73 -1.89 0.34
CA GLN A 39 -3.09 -1.36 -0.85
C GLN A 39 -3.48 0.12 -0.96
N ALA A 40 -2.49 1.00 -0.85
CA ALA A 40 -2.67 2.43 -1.05
C ALA A 40 -2.50 2.75 -2.53
N PHE A 41 -3.43 3.52 -3.09
CA PHE A 41 -3.43 4.00 -4.47
C PHE A 41 -3.40 5.52 -4.49
N ALA A 42 -2.43 6.10 -5.20
CA ALA A 42 -2.35 7.54 -5.37
C ALA A 42 -3.15 7.98 -6.60
N MET A 43 -4.43 8.30 -6.39
CA MET A 43 -5.38 8.68 -7.43
C MET A 43 -5.35 10.19 -7.71
N PRO A 44 -5.83 10.65 -8.87
CA PRO A 44 -5.95 12.09 -9.16
C PRO A 44 -6.80 12.86 -8.12
N ARG A 45 -7.81 12.20 -7.54
CA ARG A 45 -8.77 12.82 -6.60
C ARG A 45 -8.39 12.64 -5.12
N GLY A 46 -7.26 12.01 -4.81
CA GLY A 46 -6.84 11.74 -3.44
C GLY A 46 -6.15 10.39 -3.29
N LEU A 47 -6.21 9.81 -2.08
CA LEU A 47 -5.63 8.50 -1.79
C LEU A 47 -6.74 7.49 -1.49
N LEU A 48 -6.73 6.35 -2.17
CA LEU A 48 -7.57 5.21 -1.81
C LEU A 48 -6.75 4.21 -1.01
N PHE A 49 -7.27 3.83 0.16
CA PHE A 49 -6.75 2.74 0.99
C PHE A 49 -7.71 1.56 0.90
N LEU A 50 -7.32 0.55 0.13
CA LEU A 50 -8.13 -0.62 -0.11
C LEU A 50 -7.69 -1.76 0.83
N GLU A 51 -8.57 -2.19 1.74
CA GLU A 51 -8.29 -3.28 2.69
C GLU A 51 -7.90 -4.56 1.95
N ARG A 52 -6.78 -5.18 2.30
CA ARG A 52 -6.38 -6.50 1.79
C ARG A 52 -6.94 -7.58 2.72
N ARG A 53 -7.70 -8.53 2.19
CA ARG A 53 -8.38 -9.58 2.95
C ARG A 53 -7.49 -10.81 3.17
N ASN A 54 -6.41 -10.98 2.39
CA ASN A 54 -5.46 -12.07 2.54
C ASN A 54 -4.05 -11.56 2.87
N ILE A 55 -3.81 -11.23 4.15
CA ILE A 55 -2.46 -11.39 4.73
C ILE A 55 -2.63 -11.94 6.16
N LEU A 56 -2.85 -13.24 6.23
CA LEU A 56 -2.35 -14.05 7.34
C LEU A 56 -0.99 -14.62 6.90
N GLU A 57 -0.05 -13.74 6.61
CA GLU A 57 1.35 -14.09 6.82
C GLU A 57 1.66 -13.75 8.28
N SER A 58 1.02 -14.49 9.19
CA SER A 58 1.68 -14.73 10.47
C SER A 58 2.86 -15.61 10.15
N THR A 59 4.04 -15.09 10.46
CA THR A 59 5.23 -15.88 10.71
C THR A 59 4.84 -17.01 11.69
N GLY A 60 4.69 -18.25 11.21
CA GLY A 60 4.48 -19.44 12.06
C GLY A 60 3.19 -20.24 11.80
N ASP A 61 3.39 -21.47 11.32
CA ASP A 61 2.64 -22.73 11.48
C ASP A 61 1.10 -22.81 11.26
N GLY A 62 0.70 -23.71 10.35
CA GLY A 62 -0.56 -24.49 10.43
C GLY A 62 -1.52 -24.41 9.22
N PRO A 63 -2.07 -25.55 8.71
CA PRO A 63 -2.88 -25.58 7.50
C PRO A 63 -4.34 -25.17 7.77
N SER A 64 -4.84 -24.17 7.04
CA SER A 64 -6.21 -23.65 7.16
C SER A 64 -7.21 -24.42 6.30
N LYS A 65 -8.24 -24.98 6.95
CA LYS A 65 -9.47 -25.50 6.32
C LYS A 65 -10.40 -24.33 5.96
N ALA A 66 -10.78 -24.24 4.69
CA ALA A 66 -11.76 -23.28 4.19
C ALA A 66 -13.20 -23.78 4.42
N VAL A 67 -14.08 -22.92 4.94
CA VAL A 67 -15.53 -23.10 4.97
C VAL A 67 -16.14 -22.12 3.96
N VAL A 68 -16.92 -22.65 3.02
CA VAL A 68 -17.58 -21.91 1.94
C VAL A 68 -19.08 -21.79 2.26
N ALA A 69 -19.60 -20.57 2.26
CA ALA A 69 -21.01 -20.21 2.07
C ALA A 69 -20.98 -18.78 1.50
N GLY A 70 -21.58 -18.40 0.37
CA GLY A 70 -22.70 -18.92 -0.41
C GLY A 70 -23.65 -17.73 -0.62
N ALA A 71 -23.77 -17.22 -1.85
CA ALA A 71 -24.97 -16.55 -2.39
C ALA A 71 -24.71 -15.96 -3.79
N VAL A 72 -25.55 -16.37 -4.73
CA VAL A 72 -25.73 -15.89 -6.11
C VAL A 72 -26.95 -14.95 -6.13
N LEU A 73 -26.92 -13.88 -6.95
CA LEU A 73 -28.04 -13.12 -7.57
C LEU A 73 -27.52 -11.71 -7.94
N GLY A 74 -27.62 -11.09 -9.12
CA GLY A 74 -28.20 -11.38 -10.43
C GLY A 74 -28.03 -10.14 -11.34
N GLY A 75 -28.22 -10.29 -12.67
CA GLY A 75 -28.40 -9.16 -13.61
C GLY A 75 -27.31 -9.00 -14.68
N ALA A 76 -27.72 -8.82 -15.94
CA ALA A 76 -26.94 -8.99 -17.17
C ALA A 76 -25.75 -8.00 -17.41
N VAL A 77 -25.42 -7.14 -16.45
CA VAL A 77 -24.13 -6.42 -16.39
C VAL A 77 -23.06 -7.25 -15.66
N GLY A 78 -23.47 -8.31 -14.97
CA GLY A 78 -22.63 -9.25 -14.22
C GLY A 78 -21.99 -10.36 -15.06
N ALA A 79 -22.16 -10.40 -16.39
CA ALA A 79 -21.57 -11.47 -17.21
C ALA A 79 -20.05 -11.34 -17.40
N LEU A 80 -19.51 -10.10 -17.44
CA LEU A 80 -18.07 -9.89 -17.51
C LEU A 80 -17.38 -10.09 -16.14
N ILE A 81 -18.09 -9.82 -15.04
CA ILE A 81 -17.59 -10.10 -13.69
C ILE A 81 -17.77 -11.60 -13.36
N GLY A 82 -18.85 -12.22 -13.82
CA GLY A 82 -19.19 -13.62 -13.58
C GLY A 82 -18.27 -14.63 -14.29
N ALA A 83 -17.80 -14.33 -15.50
CA ALA A 83 -16.84 -15.20 -16.19
C ALA A 83 -15.46 -15.25 -15.48
N ALA A 84 -15.06 -14.17 -14.81
CA ALA A 84 -13.85 -14.14 -13.97
C ALA A 84 -14.03 -14.81 -12.60
N ILE A 85 -15.29 -15.05 -12.18
CA ILE A 85 -15.61 -15.76 -10.93
C ILE A 85 -15.81 -17.26 -11.18
N ALA A 86 -16.40 -17.65 -12.31
CA ALA A 86 -16.74 -19.04 -12.61
C ALA A 86 -15.59 -19.88 -13.19
N ASN A 87 -14.61 -19.26 -13.88
CA ASN A 87 -13.48 -20.00 -14.49
C ASN A 87 -12.15 -19.87 -13.74
N GLY A 88 -12.18 -19.43 -12.49
CA GLY A 88 -10.97 -19.25 -11.69
C GLY A 88 -11.12 -19.90 -10.34
N ALA A 89 -10.86 -21.21 -10.27
CA ALA A 89 -10.27 -21.85 -9.11
C ALA A 89 -8.81 -21.39 -8.91
N SER A 90 -8.50 -20.14 -9.24
CA SER A 90 -7.31 -19.43 -8.78
C SER A 90 -7.64 -18.90 -7.39
N SER A 91 -6.75 -19.20 -6.48
CA SER A 91 -6.87 -18.92 -5.07
C SER A 91 -7.28 -17.45 -4.83
N SER A 92 -7.99 -17.17 -3.75
CA SER A 92 -8.27 -15.79 -3.34
C SER A 92 -7.00 -14.93 -3.17
N ALA A 93 -5.82 -15.53 -3.13
CA ALA A 93 -4.52 -14.85 -3.16
C ALA A 93 -4.24 -14.23 -4.55
N ASP A 94 -4.50 -14.93 -5.66
CA ASP A 94 -4.22 -14.46 -7.02
C ASP A 94 -5.05 -13.20 -7.41
N ARG A 95 -6.23 -13.03 -6.79
CA ARG A 95 -7.09 -11.85 -6.97
C ARG A 95 -6.58 -10.61 -6.25
N GLU A 96 -5.78 -10.75 -5.19
CA GLU A 96 -5.24 -9.61 -4.44
C GLU A 96 -3.89 -9.12 -4.96
N GLU A 97 -3.19 -9.92 -5.77
CA GLU A 97 -1.91 -9.55 -6.37
C GLU A 97 -2.05 -8.65 -7.61
N ASN A 98 -3.25 -8.58 -8.21
CA ASN A 98 -3.51 -7.90 -9.48
C ASN A 98 -4.41 -6.66 -9.34
N LEU A 99 -4.44 -6.04 -8.16
CA LEU A 99 -5.26 -4.85 -7.92
C LEU A 99 -4.82 -3.64 -8.78
N ASP A 100 -3.56 -3.62 -9.22
CA ASP A 100 -2.99 -2.55 -10.05
C ASP A 100 -3.52 -2.53 -11.49
N ILE A 101 -4.21 -3.60 -11.92
CA ILE A 101 -4.77 -3.73 -13.27
C ILE A 101 -6.20 -3.16 -13.35
N TYR A 102 -6.84 -2.93 -12.20
CA TYR A 102 -8.21 -2.44 -12.17
C TYR A 102 -8.29 -0.96 -12.54
N SER A 103 -9.38 -0.59 -13.21
CA SER A 103 -9.71 0.82 -13.44
C SER A 103 -10.03 1.53 -12.12
N GLU A 104 -9.84 2.85 -12.07
CA GLU A 104 -10.14 3.66 -10.88
C GLU A 104 -11.57 3.45 -10.37
N GLN A 105 -12.55 3.42 -11.26
CA GLN A 105 -13.95 3.19 -10.89
C GLN A 105 -14.16 1.81 -10.27
N ALA A 106 -13.53 0.77 -10.83
CA ALA A 106 -13.60 -0.58 -10.26
C ALA A 106 -12.93 -0.67 -8.88
N LEU A 107 -11.82 0.06 -8.66
CA LEU A 107 -11.16 0.15 -7.36
C LEU A 107 -12.06 0.84 -6.31
N ILE A 108 -12.74 1.92 -6.70
CA ILE A 108 -13.69 2.62 -5.82
C ILE A 108 -14.89 1.74 -5.47
N ASP A 109 -15.45 1.03 -6.45
CA ASP A 109 -16.57 0.12 -6.20
C ASP A 109 -16.15 -1.08 -5.34
N LEU A 110 -14.93 -1.59 -5.53
CA LEU A 110 -14.34 -2.59 -4.65
C LEU A 110 -14.12 -2.03 -3.24
N ALA A 111 -13.67 -0.79 -3.09
CA ALA A 111 -13.53 -0.14 -1.79
C ALA A 111 -14.88 -0.01 -1.06
N ARG A 112 -15.95 0.34 -1.77
CA ARG A 112 -17.32 0.39 -1.21
C ARG A 112 -17.78 -0.97 -0.69
N SER A 113 -17.38 -2.06 -1.33
CA SER A 113 -17.68 -3.42 -0.88
C SER A 113 -16.88 -3.89 0.34
N ARG A 114 -15.79 -3.18 0.69
CA ARG A 114 -14.85 -3.54 1.75
C ARG A 114 -14.99 -2.58 2.92
N LYS A 115 -15.60 -3.05 4.01
CA LYS A 115 -15.99 -2.25 5.19
C LYS A 115 -14.87 -1.37 5.77
N LYS A 116 -13.60 -1.82 5.72
CA LYS A 116 -12.48 -1.05 6.29
C LYS A 116 -11.71 -0.22 5.29
N SER A 117 -12.04 -0.29 4.00
CA SER A 117 -11.43 0.57 2.98
C SER A 117 -11.93 2.00 3.14
N PHE A 118 -11.08 2.96 2.80
CA PHE A 118 -11.43 4.37 2.91
C PHE A 118 -10.69 5.21 1.88
N VAL A 119 -11.22 6.39 1.60
CA VAL A 119 -10.66 7.36 0.65
C VAL A 119 -10.35 8.64 1.41
N ALA A 120 -9.10 9.09 1.33
CA ALA A 120 -8.70 10.43 1.75
C ALA A 120 -8.80 11.36 0.54
N LYS A 121 -9.76 12.27 0.55
CA LYS A 121 -10.01 13.16 -0.60
C LYS A 121 -8.96 14.25 -0.63
N LEU A 122 -8.51 14.61 -1.83
CA LEU A 122 -7.44 15.59 -1.98
C LEU A 122 -7.72 16.89 -1.20
N ASP A 123 -8.91 17.47 -1.30
CA ASP A 123 -9.30 18.71 -0.62
C ASP A 123 -9.38 18.63 0.92
N GLU A 124 -9.44 17.41 1.48
CA GLU A 124 -9.48 17.15 2.92
C GLU A 124 -8.11 16.81 3.52
N ILE A 125 -7.13 16.44 2.68
CA ILE A 125 -5.75 16.16 3.10
C ILE A 125 -5.08 17.48 3.50
N ILE A 126 -4.76 17.61 4.78
CA ILE A 126 -4.05 18.75 5.38
C ILE A 126 -2.55 18.60 5.14
N SER A 127 -2.00 17.43 5.52
CA SER A 127 -0.59 17.13 5.33
C SER A 127 -0.35 15.62 5.30
N LEU A 128 0.78 15.24 4.70
CA LEU A 128 1.25 13.87 4.65
C LEU A 128 2.75 13.88 4.93
N SER A 129 3.23 13.04 5.85
CA SER A 129 4.66 12.87 6.11
C SER A 129 5.11 11.45 5.85
N ILE A 130 6.32 11.33 5.30
CA ILE A 130 7.02 10.06 5.12
C ILE A 130 8.27 10.12 6.01
N ASP A 131 8.34 9.21 6.98
CA ASP A 131 9.36 9.21 8.03
C ASP A 131 10.04 7.83 8.09
N ALA A 132 11.36 7.81 8.34
CA ALA A 132 12.12 6.57 8.48
C ALA A 132 12.15 6.14 9.96
N PRO A 133 12.32 4.84 10.24
CA PRO A 133 12.49 4.37 11.61
C PRO A 133 13.71 5.00 12.27
N GLY A 134 13.47 5.75 13.34
CA GLY A 134 14.52 6.28 14.21
C GLY A 134 15.25 5.15 14.95
N SER A 135 16.39 5.46 15.59
CA SER A 135 17.25 4.46 16.23
C SER A 135 16.52 3.55 17.23
N PHE A 136 15.65 4.11 18.06
CA PHE A 136 14.80 3.33 18.97
C PHE A 136 13.71 2.55 18.23
N GLY A 137 13.09 3.15 17.21
CA GLY A 137 12.12 2.47 16.36
C GLY A 137 12.71 1.22 15.69
N ARG A 138 13.99 1.24 15.32
CA ARG A 138 14.69 0.09 14.73
C ARG A 138 14.98 -1.06 15.69
N MET A 139 15.16 -0.78 16.98
CA MET A 139 15.43 -1.84 17.97
C MET A 139 14.16 -2.62 18.35
N PHE A 140 12.99 -1.99 18.25
CA PHE A 140 11.71 -2.57 18.70
C PHE A 140 10.70 -2.83 17.58
N ALA A 141 10.98 -2.39 16.35
CA ALA A 141 10.13 -2.70 15.21
C ALA A 141 10.45 -4.08 14.63
N ASP A 142 9.45 -4.68 13.98
CA ASP A 142 9.66 -5.82 13.09
C ASP A 142 10.81 -5.48 12.11
N SER A 143 11.72 -6.44 11.88
CA SER A 143 12.95 -6.25 11.10
C SER A 143 12.72 -5.77 9.65
N THR A 144 11.46 -5.79 9.19
CA THR A 144 11.02 -5.38 7.86
C THR A 144 10.58 -3.91 7.78
N LEU A 145 10.38 -3.20 8.89
CA LEU A 145 9.85 -1.83 8.83
C LEU A 145 10.78 -0.88 8.04
N ALA A 146 10.31 -0.40 6.89
CA ALA A 146 11.03 0.54 6.04
C ALA A 146 10.76 2.00 6.45
N GLY A 147 9.53 2.31 6.86
CA GLY A 147 9.12 3.67 7.21
C GLY A 147 7.67 3.77 7.67
N TRP A 148 7.28 5.00 7.99
CA TRP A 148 5.91 5.37 8.30
C TRP A 148 5.39 6.40 7.30
N LEU A 149 4.09 6.32 7.07
CA LEU A 149 3.30 7.31 6.35
C LEU A 149 2.27 7.87 7.34
N THR A 150 2.38 9.15 7.67
CA THR A 150 1.42 9.83 8.53
C THR A 150 0.56 10.76 7.69
N LEU A 151 -0.73 10.44 7.60
CA LEU A 151 -1.74 11.24 6.93
C LEU A 151 -2.50 12.07 7.97
N SER A 152 -2.58 13.37 7.76
CA SER A 152 -3.49 14.27 8.49
C SER A 152 -4.59 14.72 7.55
N ASP A 153 -5.82 14.28 7.82
CA ASP A 153 -7.00 14.57 7.02
C ASP A 153 -8.08 15.23 7.90
N ARG A 154 -8.82 16.20 7.35
CA ARG A 154 -9.84 16.95 8.11
C ARG A 154 -10.98 16.05 8.59
N THR A 155 -11.35 15.04 7.79
CA THR A 155 -12.49 14.14 8.06
C THR A 155 -12.08 12.87 8.77
N LEU A 156 -10.94 12.28 8.37
CA LEU A 156 -10.45 11.02 8.91
C LEU A 156 -9.57 11.21 10.16
N GLY A 157 -9.13 12.45 10.42
CA GLY A 157 -8.17 12.76 11.46
C GLY A 157 -6.75 12.34 11.09
N LYS A 158 -5.93 12.08 12.11
CA LYS A 158 -4.54 11.64 11.94
C LYS A 158 -4.47 10.11 11.87
N ILE A 159 -3.91 9.59 10.78
CA ILE A 159 -3.71 8.16 10.55
C ILE A 159 -2.21 7.92 10.32
N THR A 160 -1.64 6.97 11.08
CA THR A 160 -0.26 6.51 10.86
C THR A 160 -0.27 5.09 10.31
N LEU A 161 0.48 4.91 9.23
CA LEU A 161 0.59 3.70 8.44
C LEU A 161 2.04 3.25 8.41
N GLU A 162 2.28 1.94 8.51
CA GLU A 162 3.59 1.30 8.42
C GLU A 162 3.84 0.81 6.99
N ILE A 163 5.06 1.02 6.50
CA ILE A 163 5.53 0.50 5.21
C ILE A 163 6.67 -0.47 5.52
N HIS A 164 6.48 -1.75 5.17
CA HIS A 164 7.40 -2.84 5.51
C HIS A 164 8.34 -3.26 4.37
N GLU A 165 8.26 -2.61 3.21
CA GLU A 165 9.10 -2.96 2.06
C GLU A 165 9.83 -1.69 1.59
N GLN A 166 11.16 -1.77 1.43
CA GLN A 166 11.96 -0.65 0.93
C GLN A 166 11.50 -0.19 -0.47
N PRO A 167 11.17 -1.10 -1.42
CA PRO A 167 10.58 -0.70 -2.70
C PRO A 167 9.26 0.06 -2.52
N ALA A 168 8.34 -0.44 -1.69
CA ALA A 168 7.07 0.22 -1.41
C ALA A 168 7.26 1.66 -0.91
N LEU A 169 8.25 1.87 -0.02
CA LEU A 169 8.61 3.19 0.46
C LEU A 169 9.19 4.08 -0.66
N ALA A 170 10.00 3.52 -1.57
CA ALA A 170 10.53 4.26 -2.72
C ALA A 170 9.42 4.78 -3.64
N VAL A 171 8.39 3.98 -3.96
CA VAL A 171 7.24 4.49 -4.73
C VAL A 171 6.48 5.54 -3.94
N ALA A 172 6.27 5.36 -2.63
CA ALA A 172 5.59 6.39 -1.84
C ALA A 172 6.35 7.74 -1.90
N VAL A 173 7.68 7.70 -1.77
CA VAL A 173 8.56 8.88 -1.86
C VAL A 173 8.53 9.51 -3.26
N GLU A 174 8.47 8.70 -4.33
CA GLU A 174 8.45 9.23 -5.70
C GLU A 174 7.07 9.77 -6.12
N THR A 175 6.00 9.08 -5.74
CA THR A 175 4.67 9.26 -6.33
C THR A 175 3.79 10.22 -5.54
N LEU A 176 3.84 10.19 -4.21
CA LEU A 176 2.99 11.04 -3.38
C LEU A 176 3.28 12.54 -3.57
N PRO A 177 4.53 13.01 -3.61
CA PRO A 177 4.81 14.44 -3.84
C PRO A 177 4.33 14.91 -5.22
N ARG A 178 4.43 14.06 -6.26
CA ARG A 178 3.93 14.38 -7.60
C ARG A 178 2.41 14.56 -7.62
N ARG A 179 1.68 13.84 -6.76
CA ARG A 179 0.20 13.85 -6.71
C ARG A 179 -0.37 14.88 -5.76
N LEU A 180 0.26 15.06 -4.60
CA LEU A 180 -0.26 15.89 -3.51
C LEU A 180 0.52 17.22 -3.34
N GLY A 181 1.59 17.42 -4.11
CA GLY A 181 2.38 18.64 -4.12
C GLY A 181 3.03 18.94 -2.77
N GLU A 182 2.97 20.21 -2.37
CA GLU A 182 3.62 20.76 -1.17
C GLU A 182 3.07 20.20 0.15
N ARG A 183 1.94 19.47 0.12
CA ARG A 183 1.36 18.83 1.30
C ARG A 183 2.16 17.62 1.79
N VAL A 184 3.12 17.16 1.00
CA VAL A 184 3.95 15.98 1.29
C VAL A 184 5.30 16.40 1.83
N HIS A 185 5.59 15.98 3.05
CA HIS A 185 6.88 16.15 3.70
C HIS A 185 7.67 14.84 3.62
N ILE A 186 8.78 14.85 2.88
CA ILE A 186 9.69 13.71 2.76
C ILE A 186 10.84 13.92 3.76
N ASN A 187 10.77 13.26 4.91
CA ASN A 187 11.77 13.35 5.97
C ASN A 187 12.76 12.17 5.92
N VAL A 188 12.89 11.53 4.76
CA VAL A 188 13.74 10.37 4.53
C VAL A 188 14.71 10.61 3.39
N GLU A 189 15.84 9.94 3.45
CA GLU A 189 16.81 9.84 2.36
C GLU A 189 17.26 8.37 2.20
N PHE A 190 17.62 7.98 0.97
CA PHE A 190 18.09 6.62 0.73
C PHE A 190 19.60 6.54 0.96
N ASP A 191 20.02 5.78 1.97
CA ASP A 191 21.41 5.47 2.23
C ASP A 191 21.84 4.29 1.35
N GLN A 192 22.71 4.56 0.39
CA GLN A 192 23.23 3.55 -0.54
C GLN A 192 24.13 2.52 0.14
N GLN A 193 24.82 2.87 1.22
CA GLN A 193 25.70 1.93 1.93
C GLN A 193 24.87 0.95 2.75
N ALA A 194 23.85 1.47 3.44
CA ALA A 194 22.94 0.65 4.24
C ALA A 194 21.79 0.03 3.40
N MET A 195 21.68 0.38 2.12
CA MET A 195 20.64 -0.05 1.18
C MET A 195 19.21 0.14 1.72
N ARG A 196 18.96 1.27 2.40
CA ARG A 196 17.67 1.54 3.07
C ARG A 196 17.40 3.02 3.25
N PHE A 197 16.14 3.36 3.47
CA PHE A 197 15.77 4.72 3.88
C PHE A 197 16.18 5.02 5.34
N VAL A 198 16.78 6.19 5.53
CA VAL A 198 17.21 6.73 6.83
C VAL A 198 16.60 8.11 7.04
N PRO A 199 16.48 8.60 8.30
CA PRO A 199 16.00 9.95 8.55
C PRO A 199 16.89 10.97 7.86
N LYS A 200 16.28 11.91 7.14
CA LYS A 200 17.01 13.02 6.52
C LYS A 200 17.56 13.92 7.63
N PHE A 201 18.88 14.01 7.76
CA PHE A 201 19.48 14.95 8.69
C PHE A 201 19.36 16.36 8.13
N THR A 202 18.37 17.12 8.61
CA THR A 202 18.39 18.57 8.46
C THR A 202 19.49 19.11 9.35
N SER A 203 20.67 19.37 8.75
CA SER A 203 21.64 20.31 9.29
C SER A 203 20.88 21.60 9.61
N ARG A 204 20.63 21.86 10.90
CA ARG A 204 20.26 23.20 11.34
C ARG A 204 21.51 24.05 11.15
N ALA A 205 21.48 24.91 10.15
CA ALA A 205 22.38 26.05 10.05
C ALA A 205 22.23 26.96 11.26
#